data_AF-A0A0C1ZTA5-F1
#
_entry.id   AF-A0A0C1ZTA5-F1
#
_cell.length_a   1.000
_cell.length_b   1.000
_cell.length_c   1.000
_cell.angle_alpha   90.00
_cell.angle_beta   90.00
_cell.angle_gamma   90.00
#
_symmetry.space_group_name_H-M   'P 1'
#
loop_
_entity.id
_entity.type
_entity.pdbx_description
1 polymer ?
#
loop_
_entity_poly.entity_id
_entity_poly.type
_entity_poly.pdbx_seq_one_letter_code
_entity_poly.pdbx_strand_id
1 'polypeptide(L)'
;MSLPRPFVQPACVLSLLALSACTANSEEGGFTSFAETSTGDGDGDGDGDGDGDGDGDGDPGTGDGDGDGDGDGDGDGDGDGDGDGDGDGDPGPYCGDGVVDPGEECDVGNETMFCDGDCTYAMCGDGYHNMLSEECDDGNNLNNDGCVGACLLNECGDGILWEGQEECDDGNMVDVDECKNDCSAAVCGDGVIWEGEETCEDGNMINDDACTNACQAATCGDGILWVGMETCDDGNLDDDDECPGSCEPAYCGDGYTLADVEDCDDGNDIDDDGCTNNCTSECGGSFTQSWCLQVGTMEQYTRCESVQDGGTTCINPEVRYGDLEGGIPRQHGGNNYALWCQQLGFSGYSGNVSFGPRDCTAPKGGLFGCTGYDENIWHWCDWQDGYWHNQSLGYQGCNSTEITSITCTP
;
A
#
# COMPACT_ATOMS: atom_id res chain seq x y z
N MET A 1 -59.20 11.74 22.44
CA MET A 1 -58.75 10.58 23.24
C MET A 1 -57.62 9.94 22.46
N SER A 2 -56.42 10.20 22.97
CA SER A 2 -55.12 9.83 22.41
C SER A 2 -54.64 8.58 23.13
N LEU A 3 -54.06 7.60 22.42
CA LEU A 3 -53.05 6.69 22.96
C LEU A 3 -52.04 6.33 21.85
N PRO A 4 -50.75 6.12 22.19
CA PRO A 4 -49.65 6.62 21.38
C PRO A 4 -48.86 5.53 20.64
N ARG A 5 -48.11 5.98 19.62
CA ARG A 5 -47.08 5.22 18.89
C ARG A 5 -45.79 5.10 19.71
N PRO A 6 -45.04 3.97 19.65
CA PRO A 6 -43.79 3.84 20.36
C PRO A 6 -42.65 4.59 19.65
N PHE A 7 -41.83 5.22 20.49
CA PHE A 7 -40.57 5.88 20.20
C PHE A 7 -39.53 4.88 19.66
N VAL A 8 -38.79 5.29 18.64
CA VAL A 8 -37.49 4.72 18.27
C VAL A 8 -36.45 5.79 18.65
N GLN A 9 -35.51 5.45 19.54
CA GLN A 9 -34.28 6.21 19.74
C GLN A 9 -33.08 5.37 19.29
N PRO A 10 -32.03 6.00 18.75
CA PRO A 10 -30.87 5.33 18.20
C PRO A 10 -29.89 4.93 19.31
N ALA A 11 -29.30 3.74 19.18
CA ALA A 11 -28.19 3.32 20.02
C ALA A 11 -26.89 3.89 19.44
N CYS A 12 -26.23 4.71 20.25
CA CYS A 12 -24.90 5.25 20.02
C CYS A 12 -23.83 4.17 20.28
N VAL A 13 -22.78 4.21 19.47
CA VAL A 13 -21.57 3.38 19.49
C VAL A 13 -20.70 3.73 20.70
N LEU A 14 -20.12 2.73 21.40
CA LEU A 14 -18.71 2.77 21.85
C LEU A 14 -18.20 1.47 22.54
N SER A 15 -16.99 1.09 22.12
CA SER A 15 -15.89 0.46 22.87
C SER A 15 -15.86 -1.03 23.23
N LEU A 16 -15.07 -1.76 22.41
CA LEU A 16 -13.83 -2.50 22.72
C LEU A 16 -13.68 -3.38 24.01
N LEU A 17 -13.25 -4.61 23.71
CA LEU A 17 -12.30 -5.51 24.41
C LEU A 17 -12.70 -6.16 25.75
N ALA A 18 -12.85 -7.49 25.73
CA ALA A 18 -12.06 -8.40 26.58
C ALA A 18 -12.27 -9.89 26.20
N LEU A 19 -11.14 -10.62 26.11
CA LEU A 19 -10.99 -12.08 26.05
C LEU A 19 -11.74 -12.81 27.17
N SER A 20 -12.26 -14.01 26.88
CA SER A 20 -11.81 -15.27 27.54
C SER A 20 -12.68 -16.45 27.11
N ALA A 21 -12.00 -17.55 26.80
CA ALA A 21 -12.55 -18.87 26.56
C ALA A 21 -13.45 -19.38 27.71
N CYS A 22 -14.49 -20.15 27.37
CA CYS A 22 -15.02 -21.21 28.22
C CYS A 22 -15.82 -22.26 27.42
N THR A 23 -15.23 -23.45 27.40
CA THR A 23 -15.72 -24.84 27.25
C THR A 23 -17.23 -25.16 27.20
N ALA A 24 -17.56 -25.99 26.21
CA ALA A 24 -18.35 -27.25 26.23
C ALA A 24 -19.69 -27.41 26.99
N ASN A 25 -20.63 -28.00 26.23
CA ASN A 25 -21.75 -28.89 26.59
C ASN A 25 -23.02 -28.29 27.23
N SER A 26 -24.14 -28.33 26.49
CA SER A 26 -25.10 -29.46 26.55
C SER A 26 -26.43 -29.12 25.86
N GLU A 27 -26.77 -29.96 24.89
CA GLU A 27 -28.05 -30.59 24.55
C GLU A 27 -29.40 -29.85 24.61
N GLU A 28 -30.15 -30.11 23.52
CA GLU A 28 -31.60 -30.34 23.39
C GLU A 28 -32.46 -29.21 22.78
N GLY A 29 -33.15 -29.60 21.69
CA GLY A 29 -34.52 -29.11 21.47
C GLY A 29 -34.91 -28.64 20.07
N GLY A 30 -34.80 -29.52 19.07
CA GLY A 30 -35.87 -29.78 18.10
C GLY A 30 -36.34 -28.67 17.15
N PHE A 31 -36.09 -28.86 15.85
CA PHE A 31 -37.10 -28.55 14.85
C PHE A 31 -37.08 -29.58 13.71
N THR A 32 -38.22 -30.25 13.55
CA THR A 32 -38.49 -31.24 12.49
C THR A 32 -39.06 -30.57 11.24
N SER A 33 -38.50 -30.98 10.11
CA SER A 33 -39.16 -31.27 8.83
C SER A 33 -39.87 -30.14 8.06
N PHE A 34 -39.32 -29.85 6.88
CA PHE A 34 -40.13 -29.77 5.65
C PHE A 34 -39.30 -30.14 4.41
N ALA A 35 -39.70 -31.28 3.84
CA ALA A 35 -39.73 -31.69 2.43
C ALA A 35 -38.55 -31.37 1.50
N GLU A 36 -37.91 -32.47 1.06
CA GLU A 36 -37.18 -32.57 -0.20
C GLU A 36 -38.08 -32.44 -1.43
N THR A 37 -37.56 -31.90 -2.53
CA THR A 37 -37.23 -32.62 -3.79
C THR A 37 -37.05 -31.59 -4.92
N SER A 38 -35.86 -31.54 -5.54
CA SER A 38 -35.66 -31.89 -6.96
C SER A 38 -34.33 -31.33 -7.53
N THR A 39 -33.46 -32.28 -7.90
CA THR A 39 -32.63 -32.35 -9.13
C THR A 39 -31.60 -31.26 -9.46
N GLY A 40 -30.34 -31.71 -9.55
CA GLY A 40 -29.29 -31.02 -10.32
C GLY A 40 -27.93 -31.68 -10.12
N ASP A 41 -27.68 -32.80 -10.82
CA ASP A 41 -26.37 -33.43 -10.92
C ASP A 41 -25.39 -32.54 -11.71
N GLY A 42 -24.13 -32.50 -11.30
CA GLY A 42 -23.07 -31.77 -11.99
C GLY A 42 -21.70 -32.06 -11.37
N ASP A 43 -21.20 -33.27 -11.62
CA ASP A 43 -19.81 -33.65 -11.39
C ASP A 43 -18.90 -32.91 -12.37
N GLY A 44 -17.77 -32.41 -11.89
CA GLY A 44 -16.76 -31.73 -12.70
C GLY A 44 -15.37 -32.02 -12.14
N ASP A 45 -14.87 -33.22 -12.43
CA ASP A 45 -13.47 -33.59 -12.28
C ASP A 45 -12.68 -33.01 -13.46
N GLY A 46 -11.63 -32.24 -13.16
CA GLY A 46 -10.71 -31.68 -14.15
C GLY A 46 -9.31 -32.25 -13.92
N ASP A 47 -9.02 -33.37 -14.58
CA ASP A 47 -7.66 -33.89 -14.75
C ASP A 47 -6.96 -33.10 -15.86
N GLY A 48 -5.76 -32.59 -15.56
CA GLY A 48 -4.89 -31.90 -16.51
C GLY A 48 -3.53 -32.56 -16.55
N ASP A 49 -3.40 -33.62 -17.34
CA ASP A 49 -2.12 -34.20 -17.74
C ASP A 49 -1.48 -33.32 -18.82
N GLY A 50 -0.26 -32.85 -18.57
CA GLY A 50 0.56 -32.12 -19.52
C GLY A 50 1.88 -32.84 -19.76
N ASP A 51 1.87 -33.81 -20.68
CA ASP A 51 3.07 -34.40 -21.26
C ASP A 51 3.75 -33.39 -22.20
N GLY A 52 4.99 -33.02 -21.86
CA GLY A 52 5.86 -32.20 -22.71
C GLY A 52 7.07 -33.00 -23.16
N ASP A 53 6.95 -33.71 -24.29
CA ASP A 53 8.07 -34.27 -25.02
C ASP A 53 8.92 -33.14 -25.63
N GLY A 54 10.19 -33.05 -25.23
CA GLY A 54 11.18 -32.13 -25.77
C GLY A 54 12.37 -32.89 -26.36
N ASP A 55 12.24 -33.34 -27.61
CA ASP A 55 13.36 -33.77 -28.44
C ASP A 55 14.24 -32.56 -28.78
N GLY A 56 15.48 -32.56 -28.32
CA GLY A 56 16.48 -31.53 -28.58
C GLY A 56 17.76 -32.12 -29.18
N ASP A 57 17.71 -32.48 -30.46
CA ASP A 57 18.91 -32.71 -31.28
C ASP A 57 19.65 -31.39 -31.51
N GLY A 58 20.94 -31.33 -31.15
CA GLY A 58 21.75 -30.13 -31.36
C GLY A 58 23.25 -30.28 -31.08
N ASP A 59 23.94 -31.13 -31.85
CA ASP A 59 25.39 -31.01 -32.09
C ASP A 59 25.63 -30.02 -33.24
N PRO A 60 26.58 -29.08 -33.11
CA PRO A 60 27.71 -29.14 -34.03
C PRO A 60 29.05 -28.70 -33.41
N GLY A 61 30.09 -29.55 -33.49
CA GLY A 61 31.42 -29.12 -33.04
C GLY A 61 32.62 -30.02 -33.36
N THR A 62 32.88 -30.25 -34.65
CA THR A 62 34.15 -30.66 -35.30
C THR A 62 35.41 -30.90 -34.44
N GLY A 63 35.99 -32.10 -34.57
CA GLY A 63 37.38 -32.38 -34.21
C GLY A 63 37.87 -33.70 -34.82
N ASP A 64 38.70 -33.58 -35.85
CA ASP A 64 39.21 -34.66 -36.72
C ASP A 64 40.00 -35.76 -35.99
N GLY A 65 39.91 -36.99 -36.50
CA GLY A 65 40.77 -38.10 -36.08
C GLY A 65 40.55 -39.38 -36.88
N ASP A 66 41.09 -39.41 -38.11
CA ASP A 66 41.12 -40.58 -39.00
C ASP A 66 41.84 -41.79 -38.37
N GLY A 67 41.33 -42.99 -38.64
CA GLY A 67 41.98 -44.24 -38.26
C GLY A 67 41.27 -45.48 -38.81
N ASP A 68 41.32 -45.68 -40.12
CA ASP A 68 40.90 -46.90 -40.81
C ASP A 68 41.68 -48.13 -40.32
N GLY A 69 40.98 -49.27 -40.20
CA GLY A 69 41.58 -50.56 -39.91
C GLY A 69 40.61 -51.72 -40.07
N ASP A 70 40.24 -52.03 -41.32
CA ASP A 70 39.60 -53.30 -41.68
C ASP A 70 40.53 -54.50 -41.37
N GLY A 71 39.95 -55.57 -40.83
CA GLY A 71 40.65 -56.82 -40.58
C GLY A 71 39.70 -57.99 -40.35
N ASP A 72 39.12 -58.51 -41.43
CA ASP A 72 38.49 -59.84 -41.46
C ASP A 72 39.52 -60.93 -41.13
N GLY A 73 39.16 -61.85 -40.24
CA GLY A 73 39.95 -63.02 -39.91
C GLY A 73 39.10 -64.15 -39.36
N ASP A 74 38.49 -64.92 -40.25
CA ASP A 74 37.96 -66.25 -39.95
C ASP A 74 39.10 -67.18 -39.52
N GLY A 75 38.97 -67.78 -38.34
CA GLY A 75 39.90 -68.75 -37.80
C GLY A 75 39.18 -69.79 -36.97
N ASP A 76 38.57 -70.78 -37.64
CA ASP A 76 38.14 -72.03 -37.04
C ASP A 76 39.38 -72.75 -36.46
N GLY A 77 39.36 -72.97 -35.15
CA GLY A 77 40.39 -73.69 -34.43
C GLY A 77 39.79 -74.41 -33.22
N ASP A 78 39.15 -75.56 -33.48
CA ASP A 78 38.85 -76.55 -32.45
C ASP A 78 40.17 -77.04 -31.84
N GLY A 79 40.46 -76.54 -30.64
CA GLY A 79 41.54 -76.99 -29.80
C GLY A 79 41.00 -77.44 -28.45
N ASP A 80 40.55 -78.70 -28.39
CA ASP A 80 40.40 -79.45 -27.15
C ASP A 80 41.80 -79.61 -26.52
N GLY A 81 42.18 -78.60 -25.73
CA GLY A 81 43.32 -78.65 -24.83
C GLY A 81 42.81 -78.84 -23.41
N ASP A 82 42.66 -80.10 -23.00
CA ASP A 82 42.68 -80.49 -21.60
C ASP A 82 44.09 -80.17 -21.05
N GLY A 83 44.29 -78.89 -20.75
CA GLY A 83 45.38 -78.41 -19.94
C GLY A 83 44.88 -78.30 -18.51
N ASP A 84 45.05 -79.39 -17.75
CA ASP A 84 45.23 -79.30 -16.29
C ASP A 84 46.52 -78.50 -16.04
N GLY A 85 46.42 -77.19 -16.27
CA GLY A 85 47.32 -76.23 -15.66
C GLY A 85 46.91 -76.16 -14.22
N ASP A 86 47.60 -76.91 -13.36
CA ASP A 86 47.76 -76.55 -11.96
C ASP A 86 48.27 -75.11 -11.95
N GLY A 87 47.31 -74.18 -11.92
CA GLY A 87 47.55 -72.78 -11.63
C GLY A 87 47.94 -72.71 -10.18
N ASP A 88 49.17 -73.14 -9.86
CA ASP A 88 49.99 -72.50 -8.85
C ASP A 88 50.35 -71.09 -9.40
N GLY A 89 49.31 -70.32 -9.74
CA GLY A 89 49.40 -68.88 -9.73
C GLY A 89 49.59 -68.57 -8.26
N ASP A 90 50.85 -68.39 -7.88
CA ASP A 90 51.21 -67.54 -6.75
C ASP A 90 50.24 -66.36 -6.82
N PRO A 91 49.26 -66.23 -5.93
CA PRO A 91 48.39 -65.09 -5.94
C PRO A 91 49.32 -63.94 -5.59
N GLY A 92 49.78 -63.22 -6.61
CA GLY A 92 50.47 -61.97 -6.39
C GLY A 92 49.56 -61.10 -5.53
N PRO A 93 50.14 -60.23 -4.70
CA PRO A 93 49.40 -59.47 -3.69
C PRO A 93 48.16 -58.85 -4.32
N TYR A 94 46.99 -59.30 -3.87
CA TYR A 94 45.72 -58.89 -4.43
C TYR A 94 44.81 -58.45 -3.31
N CYS A 95 44.44 -57.17 -3.36
CA CYS A 95 43.56 -56.59 -2.37
C CYS A 95 42.22 -57.35 -2.30
N GLY A 96 41.78 -57.63 -1.07
CA GLY A 96 40.51 -58.25 -0.73
C GLY A 96 40.59 -59.75 -0.44
N ASP A 97 41.76 -60.28 -0.09
CA ASP A 97 41.95 -61.70 0.26
C ASP A 97 41.90 -61.98 1.78
N GLY A 98 41.85 -60.92 2.58
CA GLY A 98 41.83 -60.98 4.04
C GLY A 98 43.23 -61.10 4.68
N VAL A 99 44.30 -60.85 3.92
CA VAL A 99 45.69 -60.88 4.36
C VAL A 99 46.41 -59.63 3.90
N VAL A 100 46.91 -58.82 4.84
CA VAL A 100 47.69 -57.62 4.50
C VAL A 100 49.01 -58.00 3.82
N ASP A 101 49.09 -57.72 2.53
CA ASP A 101 50.23 -58.02 1.68
C ASP A 101 51.18 -56.82 1.48
N PRO A 102 52.41 -57.02 0.96
CA PRO A 102 53.35 -55.92 0.74
C PRO A 102 52.83 -54.89 -0.27
N GLY A 103 52.44 -53.72 0.23
CA GLY A 103 51.87 -52.63 -0.58
C GLY A 103 50.49 -52.19 -0.10
N GLU A 104 49.85 -52.98 0.75
CA GLU A 104 48.55 -52.70 1.35
C GLU A 104 48.70 -52.06 2.73
N GLU A 105 47.75 -51.20 3.09
CA GLU A 105 47.68 -50.58 4.41
C GLU A 105 46.75 -51.38 5.35
N CYS A 106 45.75 -52.04 4.76
CA CYS A 106 44.82 -52.97 5.40
C CYS A 106 44.30 -53.98 4.37
N ASP A 107 43.83 -55.14 4.82
CA ASP A 107 43.03 -56.07 4.02
C ASP A 107 42.24 -56.95 4.99
N VAL A 108 40.91 -56.84 4.92
CA VAL A 108 39.97 -57.61 5.73
C VAL A 108 39.04 -58.48 4.89
N GLY A 109 39.35 -58.65 3.60
CA GLY A 109 38.64 -59.47 2.62
C GLY A 109 37.49 -58.76 1.91
N ASN A 110 37.07 -57.59 2.40
CA ASN A 110 36.07 -56.72 1.81
C ASN A 110 36.15 -55.30 2.41
N GLU A 111 35.40 -54.37 1.84
CA GLU A 111 35.24 -53.01 2.37
C GLU A 111 34.61 -53.01 3.78
N THR A 112 35.16 -52.18 4.66
CA THR A 112 34.67 -51.92 6.02
C THR A 112 34.85 -50.45 6.38
N MET A 113 34.28 -50.00 7.52
CA MET A 113 34.45 -48.61 8.02
C MET A 113 35.91 -48.19 8.32
N PHE A 114 36.90 -49.06 8.14
CA PHE A 114 38.32 -48.79 8.41
C PHE A 114 39.24 -49.23 7.27
N CYS A 115 38.70 -49.84 6.21
CA CYS A 115 39.48 -50.40 5.12
C CYS A 115 38.68 -50.36 3.83
N ASP A 116 39.25 -49.73 2.82
CA ASP A 116 38.64 -49.54 1.51
C ASP A 116 38.72 -50.80 0.66
N GLY A 117 37.96 -50.81 -0.43
CA GLY A 117 37.96 -51.90 -1.40
C GLY A 117 39.25 -52.01 -2.22
N ASP A 118 40.14 -51.02 -2.15
CA ASP A 118 41.47 -51.00 -2.75
C ASP A 118 42.62 -51.11 -1.73
N CYS A 119 42.30 -51.47 -0.48
CA CYS A 119 43.24 -51.82 0.59
C CYS A 119 44.06 -50.65 1.15
N THR A 120 43.53 -49.42 1.00
CA THR A 120 43.91 -48.26 1.81
C THR A 120 43.03 -48.16 3.06
N TYR A 121 43.50 -47.39 4.05
CA TYR A 121 42.65 -47.05 5.18
C TYR A 121 41.54 -46.10 4.75
N ALA A 122 40.30 -46.44 5.09
CA ALA A 122 39.13 -45.57 4.89
C ALA A 122 39.35 -44.21 5.55
N MET A 123 39.62 -43.20 4.74
CA MET A 123 39.91 -41.85 5.18
C MET A 123 39.25 -40.83 4.26
N CYS A 124 38.51 -39.91 4.86
CA CYS A 124 37.89 -38.84 4.10
C CYS A 124 38.90 -38.02 3.29
N GLY A 125 38.66 -37.91 1.99
CA GLY A 125 39.47 -37.15 1.05
C GLY A 125 40.63 -37.93 0.43
N ASP A 126 40.60 -39.26 0.49
CA ASP A 126 41.64 -40.12 -0.09
C ASP A 126 41.40 -40.47 -1.56
N GLY A 127 40.22 -40.13 -2.10
CA GLY A 127 39.83 -40.37 -3.48
C GLY A 127 39.05 -41.67 -3.66
N TYR A 128 38.76 -42.39 -2.58
CA TYR A 128 37.96 -43.61 -2.56
C TYR A 128 36.69 -43.40 -1.73
N HIS A 129 35.51 -43.43 -2.38
CA HIS A 129 34.24 -43.28 -1.66
C HIS A 129 33.84 -44.58 -0.95
N ASN A 130 34.12 -44.66 0.34
CA ASN A 130 33.73 -45.80 1.17
C ASN A 130 32.29 -45.69 1.66
N MET A 131 31.37 -46.37 0.99
CA MET A 131 29.92 -46.32 1.25
C MET A 131 29.50 -46.78 2.65
N LEU A 132 30.40 -47.40 3.43
CA LEU A 132 30.14 -47.85 4.80
C LEU A 132 30.58 -46.85 5.87
N SER A 133 31.45 -45.88 5.54
CA SER A 133 31.90 -44.82 6.46
C SER A 133 31.58 -43.41 6.00
N GLU A 134 31.36 -43.17 4.71
CA GLU A 134 31.35 -41.85 4.10
C GLU A 134 30.12 -41.64 3.21
N GLU A 135 29.56 -40.44 3.23
CA GLU A 135 28.45 -40.05 2.37
C GLU A 135 28.92 -39.57 1.00
N CYS A 136 30.13 -39.00 0.93
CA CYS A 136 30.80 -38.56 -0.28
C CYS A 136 32.33 -38.64 -0.09
N ASP A 137 33.10 -38.65 -1.19
CA ASP A 137 34.55 -38.41 -1.20
C ASP A 137 34.92 -37.65 -2.48
N ASP A 138 35.54 -36.48 -2.35
CA ASP A 138 35.98 -35.64 -3.47
C ASP A 138 37.51 -35.58 -3.62
N GLY A 139 38.20 -36.54 -3.00
CA GLY A 139 39.65 -36.74 -3.10
C GLY A 139 40.50 -35.68 -2.40
N ASN A 140 39.90 -34.87 -1.51
CA ASN A 140 40.66 -33.95 -0.67
C ASN A 140 39.94 -33.61 0.66
N ASN A 141 40.55 -32.77 1.50
CA ASN A 141 40.01 -32.38 2.82
C ASN A 141 39.69 -30.89 2.91
N LEU A 142 39.43 -30.24 1.77
CA LEU A 142 38.81 -28.92 1.77
C LEU A 142 37.34 -29.09 2.16
N ASN A 143 36.74 -28.04 2.71
CA ASN A 143 35.33 -28.09 3.10
C ASN A 143 34.46 -27.32 2.10
N ASN A 144 35.06 -26.50 1.24
CA ASN A 144 34.36 -25.56 0.38
C ASN A 144 34.12 -26.11 -1.04
N ASP A 145 34.17 -27.44 -1.22
CA ASP A 145 34.00 -28.15 -2.48
C ASP A 145 33.02 -29.33 -2.35
N GLY A 146 33.28 -30.49 -2.95
CA GLY A 146 32.26 -31.53 -3.10
C GLY A 146 31.85 -32.21 -1.79
N CYS A 147 32.72 -32.15 -0.77
CA CYS A 147 32.53 -32.73 0.54
C CYS A 147 33.03 -31.78 1.64
N VAL A 148 32.44 -31.89 2.83
CA VAL A 148 33.06 -31.35 4.05
C VAL A 148 33.99 -32.39 4.66
N GLY A 149 35.00 -31.97 5.42
CA GLY A 149 36.08 -32.84 5.94
C GLY A 149 35.70 -33.95 6.91
N ALA A 150 34.40 -34.20 7.11
CA ALA A 150 33.84 -35.40 7.75
C ALA A 150 33.19 -36.37 6.73
N CYS A 151 33.39 -36.14 5.43
CA CYS A 151 32.80 -36.85 4.31
C CYS A 151 31.28 -36.88 4.37
N LEU A 152 30.74 -35.70 4.65
CA LEU A 152 29.34 -35.36 4.50
C LEU A 152 29.23 -34.43 3.28
N LEU A 153 28.09 -34.46 2.60
CA LEU A 153 27.81 -33.53 1.53
C LEU A 153 27.73 -32.10 2.10
N ASN A 154 28.15 -31.12 1.31
CA ASN A 154 27.81 -29.72 1.60
C ASN A 154 26.29 -29.54 1.47
N GLU A 155 25.70 -28.87 2.45
CA GLU A 155 24.28 -28.53 2.47
C GLU A 155 24.11 -27.04 2.74
N CYS A 156 23.23 -26.40 1.98
CA CYS A 156 22.86 -25.01 2.23
C CYS A 156 22.39 -24.81 3.69
N GLY A 157 22.97 -23.82 4.37
CA GLY A 157 22.69 -23.49 5.76
C GLY A 157 23.55 -24.26 6.77
N ASP A 158 24.62 -24.93 6.35
CA ASP A 158 25.53 -25.67 7.24
C ASP A 158 26.69 -24.82 7.80
N GLY A 159 26.85 -23.60 7.29
CA GLY A 159 27.86 -22.61 7.68
C GLY A 159 29.11 -22.66 6.82
N ILE A 160 29.11 -23.43 5.73
CA ILE A 160 30.24 -23.67 4.85
C ILE A 160 29.82 -23.42 3.40
N LEU A 161 30.39 -22.38 2.80
CA LEU A 161 30.11 -22.05 1.40
C LEU A 161 30.72 -23.08 0.43
N TRP A 162 29.87 -23.74 -0.36
CA TRP A 162 30.30 -24.57 -1.48
C TRP A 162 30.66 -23.72 -2.71
N GLU A 163 31.96 -23.48 -2.92
CA GLU A 163 32.46 -22.59 -3.97
C GLU A 163 32.04 -23.05 -5.37
N GLY A 164 31.29 -22.18 -6.05
CA GLY A 164 30.86 -22.40 -7.43
C GLY A 164 29.53 -23.15 -7.56
N GLN A 165 28.95 -23.60 -6.46
CA GLN A 165 27.60 -24.17 -6.41
C GLN A 165 26.63 -23.28 -5.62
N GLU A 166 27.10 -22.68 -4.53
CA GLU A 166 26.34 -21.76 -3.67
C GLU A 166 26.85 -20.32 -3.83
N GLU A 167 25.95 -19.33 -3.76
CA GLU A 167 26.32 -17.91 -3.79
C GLU A 167 26.60 -17.37 -2.38
N CYS A 168 25.95 -17.93 -1.37
CA CYS A 168 26.09 -17.62 0.04
C CYS A 168 25.82 -18.87 0.89
N ASP A 169 26.26 -18.84 2.15
CA ASP A 169 25.81 -19.75 3.21
C ASP A 169 25.98 -19.01 4.54
N ASP A 170 24.91 -18.88 5.30
CA ASP A 170 24.89 -18.15 6.57
C ASP A 170 24.74 -19.06 7.80
N GLY A 171 24.75 -20.37 7.60
CA GLY A 171 24.66 -21.39 8.64
C GLY A 171 23.29 -21.58 9.24
N ASN A 172 22.22 -21.20 8.52
CA ASN A 172 20.86 -21.42 8.99
C ASN A 172 19.87 -21.69 7.84
N MET A 173 18.62 -22.02 8.17
CA MET A 173 17.53 -22.26 7.21
C MET A 173 16.37 -21.28 7.39
N VAL A 174 16.67 -19.98 7.28
CA VAL A 174 15.74 -18.86 7.42
C VAL A 174 15.82 -18.03 6.14
N ASP A 175 14.71 -17.93 5.43
CA ASP A 175 14.68 -17.32 4.10
C ASP A 175 14.71 -15.77 4.11
N VAL A 176 14.59 -15.17 5.29
CA VAL A 176 14.33 -13.73 5.46
C VAL A 176 15.56 -12.97 5.96
N ASP A 177 16.75 -13.51 5.76
CA ASP A 177 18.03 -12.86 6.09
C ASP A 177 18.93 -12.75 4.84
N GLU A 178 20.25 -12.63 5.01
CA GLU A 178 21.18 -12.35 3.91
C GLU A 178 21.28 -13.51 2.90
N CYS A 179 20.96 -14.75 3.32
CA CYS A 179 21.08 -15.93 2.48
C CYS A 179 19.82 -16.78 2.52
N LYS A 180 19.21 -17.03 1.35
CA LYS A 180 18.00 -17.84 1.27
C LYS A 180 18.31 -19.33 1.43
N ASN A 181 17.26 -20.11 1.70
CA ASN A 181 17.35 -21.57 1.85
C ASN A 181 17.77 -22.32 0.58
N ASP A 182 17.81 -21.63 -0.57
CA ASP A 182 18.32 -22.16 -1.83
C ASP A 182 19.76 -21.70 -2.13
N CYS A 183 20.42 -21.07 -1.16
CA CYS A 183 21.79 -20.55 -1.22
C CYS A 183 22.02 -19.52 -2.32
N SER A 184 20.96 -18.83 -2.72
CA SER A 184 21.07 -17.55 -3.43
C SER A 184 20.99 -16.39 -2.44
N ALA A 185 21.73 -15.32 -2.74
CA ALA A 185 21.71 -14.12 -1.90
C ALA A 185 20.33 -13.48 -1.90
N ALA A 186 19.90 -12.95 -0.75
CA ALA A 186 18.69 -12.14 -0.68
C ALA A 186 18.87 -10.84 -1.48
N VAL A 187 17.92 -10.57 -2.36
CA VAL A 187 17.93 -9.35 -3.19
C VAL A 187 16.52 -8.84 -3.38
N CYS A 188 16.40 -7.51 -3.44
CA CYS A 188 15.13 -6.87 -3.73
C CYS A 188 14.47 -7.42 -4.99
N GLY A 189 13.17 -7.71 -4.91
CA GLY A 189 12.37 -8.21 -6.02
C GLY A 189 12.49 -9.71 -6.27
N ASP A 190 13.06 -10.48 -5.34
CA ASP A 190 13.20 -11.94 -5.46
C ASP A 190 12.01 -12.74 -4.90
N GLY A 191 11.01 -12.06 -4.35
CA GLY A 191 9.80 -12.63 -3.77
C GLY A 191 9.89 -12.99 -2.28
N VAL A 192 11.03 -12.73 -1.63
CA VAL A 192 11.23 -12.98 -0.19
C VAL A 192 11.74 -11.73 0.50
N ILE A 193 11.10 -11.34 1.61
CA ILE A 193 11.46 -10.13 2.34
C ILE A 193 12.76 -10.34 3.14
N TRP A 194 13.79 -9.52 2.91
CA TRP A 194 14.99 -9.48 3.75
C TRP A 194 14.74 -8.66 5.02
N GLU A 195 14.50 -9.34 6.14
CA GLU A 195 14.12 -8.72 7.41
C GLU A 195 15.23 -7.81 7.95
N GLY A 196 14.90 -6.51 8.06
CA GLY A 196 15.78 -5.49 8.62
C GLY A 196 16.50 -4.64 7.58
N GLU A 197 16.60 -5.10 6.34
CA GLU A 197 17.16 -4.32 5.21
C GLU A 197 16.05 -3.83 4.26
N GLU A 198 15.01 -4.63 4.06
CA GLU A 198 13.88 -4.32 3.17
C GLU A 198 12.62 -3.98 3.97
N THR A 199 11.80 -3.09 3.42
CA THR A 199 10.53 -2.69 4.04
C THR A 199 9.30 -3.24 3.30
N CYS A 200 9.49 -3.66 2.06
CA CYS A 200 8.50 -4.31 1.20
C CYS A 200 9.18 -5.30 0.27
N GLU A 201 8.38 -6.17 -0.35
CA GLU A 201 8.79 -7.10 -1.40
C GLU A 201 7.55 -7.43 -2.24
N ASP A 202 7.64 -7.32 -3.57
CA ASP A 202 6.53 -7.58 -4.51
C ASP A 202 6.90 -8.51 -5.68
N GLY A 203 8.05 -9.17 -5.59
CA GLY A 203 8.50 -10.25 -6.45
C GLY A 203 9.04 -9.79 -7.80
N ASN A 204 9.34 -8.50 -7.96
CA ASN A 204 9.85 -7.98 -9.22
C ASN A 204 10.69 -6.70 -9.05
N MET A 205 11.28 -6.23 -10.16
CA MET A 205 12.12 -5.03 -10.21
C MET A 205 11.51 -3.93 -11.09
N ILE A 206 10.22 -3.68 -10.89
CA ILE A 206 9.47 -2.55 -11.44
C ILE A 206 9.37 -1.51 -10.33
N ASN A 207 9.47 -0.22 -10.68
CA ASN A 207 9.40 0.86 -9.68
C ASN A 207 7.97 1.36 -9.48
N ASP A 208 7.10 1.16 -10.46
CA ASP A 208 5.81 1.84 -10.59
C ASP A 208 4.66 1.00 -9.97
N ASP A 209 4.98 0.06 -9.08
CA ASP A 209 4.06 -0.81 -8.34
C ASP A 209 4.28 -0.73 -6.83
N ALA A 210 4.02 -1.80 -6.07
CA ALA A 210 3.86 -1.71 -4.62
C ALA A 210 5.19 -1.47 -3.88
N CYS A 211 6.30 -1.87 -4.49
CA CYS A 211 7.63 -1.77 -3.94
C CYS A 211 8.55 -1.14 -4.97
N THR A 212 9.35 -0.16 -4.56
CA THR A 212 10.39 0.41 -5.44
C THR A 212 11.55 -0.57 -5.58
N ASN A 213 12.39 -0.39 -6.61
CA ASN A 213 13.65 -1.13 -6.81
C ASN A 213 14.71 -0.92 -5.70
N ALA A 214 14.40 -0.09 -4.70
CA ALA A 214 15.18 0.08 -3.48
C ALA A 214 14.56 -0.64 -2.27
N CYS A 215 13.55 -1.49 -2.51
CA CYS A 215 12.75 -2.19 -1.51
C CYS A 215 12.17 -1.30 -0.42
N GLN A 216 11.77 -0.10 -0.86
CA GLN A 216 10.96 0.84 -0.10
C GLN A 216 9.54 0.81 -0.63
N ALA A 217 8.56 0.75 0.27
CA ALA A 217 7.16 0.76 -0.11
C ALA A 217 6.85 2.01 -0.94
N ALA A 218 6.14 1.86 -2.05
CA ALA A 218 5.73 3.01 -2.86
C ALA A 218 4.82 3.93 -2.05
N THR A 219 5.08 5.23 -2.13
CA THR A 219 4.32 6.25 -1.41
C THR A 219 4.21 7.52 -2.20
N CYS A 220 3.02 8.12 -2.20
CA CYS A 220 2.81 9.49 -2.63
C CYS A 220 3.92 10.46 -2.19
N GLY A 221 4.48 11.16 -3.15
CA GLY A 221 5.55 12.14 -2.97
C GLY A 221 6.95 11.55 -2.97
N ASP A 222 7.15 10.30 -3.39
CA ASP A 222 8.48 9.68 -3.48
C ASP A 222 9.17 9.90 -4.85
N GLY A 223 8.44 10.45 -5.83
CA GLY A 223 8.90 10.77 -7.17
C GLY A 223 8.63 9.66 -8.18
N ILE A 224 7.88 8.62 -7.80
CA ILE A 224 7.59 7.44 -8.59
C ILE A 224 6.07 7.21 -8.58
N LEU A 225 5.47 7.11 -9.77
CA LEU A 225 4.03 6.93 -9.88
C LEU A 225 3.63 5.48 -9.59
N TRP A 226 2.89 5.24 -8.50
CA TRP A 226 2.31 3.92 -8.23
C TRP A 226 1.08 3.64 -9.12
N VAL A 227 1.32 2.96 -10.25
CA VAL A 227 0.31 2.75 -11.29
C VAL A 227 -0.91 1.98 -10.75
N GLY A 228 -2.08 2.61 -10.86
CA GLY A 228 -3.36 2.03 -10.49
C GLY A 228 -3.75 2.26 -9.03
N MET A 229 -2.86 2.80 -8.21
CA MET A 229 -3.16 3.30 -6.87
C MET A 229 -3.10 4.83 -6.79
N GLU A 230 -2.22 5.44 -7.56
CA GLU A 230 -2.03 6.90 -7.67
C GLU A 230 -2.20 7.34 -9.13
N THR A 231 -2.66 8.57 -9.34
CA THR A 231 -2.86 9.14 -10.69
C THR A 231 -1.83 10.22 -11.02
N CYS A 232 -1.14 10.76 -10.02
CA CYS A 232 0.01 11.63 -10.13
C CYS A 232 1.02 11.33 -9.00
N ASP A 233 2.28 11.71 -9.20
CA ASP A 233 3.31 11.83 -8.16
C ASP A 233 4.34 12.85 -8.65
N ASP A 234 4.67 13.85 -7.83
CA ASP A 234 5.60 14.91 -8.19
C ASP A 234 6.88 14.96 -7.33
N GLY A 235 7.06 13.95 -6.47
CA GLY A 235 8.21 13.82 -5.58
C GLY A 235 8.15 14.67 -4.32
N ASN A 236 6.97 15.17 -3.95
CA ASN A 236 6.78 15.85 -2.68
C ASN A 236 5.35 15.72 -2.12
N LEU A 237 5.07 16.38 -0.99
CA LEU A 237 3.77 16.32 -0.28
C LEU A 237 3.24 17.75 -0.02
N ASP A 238 3.61 18.70 -0.88
CA ASP A 238 3.08 20.05 -0.86
C ASP A 238 1.71 20.03 -1.52
N ASP A 239 0.70 20.47 -0.78
CA ASP A 239 -0.66 20.42 -1.27
C ASP A 239 -0.97 21.58 -2.23
N ASP A 240 -0.09 22.59 -2.32
CA ASP A 240 -0.31 23.80 -3.13
C ASP A 240 0.23 23.66 -4.59
N ASP A 241 0.49 22.44 -5.06
CA ASP A 241 1.03 22.16 -6.39
C ASP A 241 0.13 21.22 -7.22
N GLU A 242 0.65 20.77 -8.37
CA GLU A 242 -0.10 20.03 -9.39
C GLU A 242 -0.46 18.61 -8.93
N CYS A 243 0.22 18.08 -7.91
CA CYS A 243 -0.04 16.78 -7.32
C CYS A 243 0.03 16.85 -5.78
N PRO A 244 -1.08 17.24 -5.13
CA PRO A 244 -1.17 17.30 -3.68
C PRO A 244 -0.86 15.96 -3.01
N GLY A 245 -0.67 15.96 -1.68
CA GLY A 245 -0.42 14.74 -0.89
C GLY A 245 -1.57 13.73 -0.86
N SER A 246 -2.66 13.99 -1.59
CA SER A 246 -3.75 13.06 -1.89
C SER A 246 -3.43 12.09 -3.04
N CYS A 247 -2.40 12.39 -3.85
CA CYS A 247 -2.01 11.67 -5.06
C CYS A 247 -3.10 11.56 -6.14
N GLU A 248 -3.98 12.56 -6.13
CA GLU A 248 -4.88 12.88 -7.23
C GLU A 248 -4.53 14.28 -7.75
N PRO A 249 -4.59 14.55 -9.07
CA PRO A 249 -4.28 15.86 -9.62
C PRO A 249 -5.08 16.95 -8.95
N ALA A 250 -4.43 18.07 -8.64
CA ALA A 250 -5.10 19.22 -8.06
C ALA A 250 -6.28 19.69 -8.92
N TYR A 251 -7.39 20.00 -8.28
CA TYR A 251 -8.55 20.59 -8.93
C TYR A 251 -9.40 21.41 -7.97
N CYS A 252 -10.00 22.47 -8.52
CA CYS A 252 -10.97 23.28 -7.79
C CYS A 252 -12.06 22.49 -7.07
N GLY A 253 -12.15 22.67 -5.76
CA GLY A 253 -13.05 21.98 -4.84
C GLY A 253 -12.43 20.75 -4.17
N ASP A 254 -11.12 20.52 -4.27
CA ASP A 254 -10.42 19.39 -3.64
C ASP A 254 -9.94 19.67 -2.21
N GLY A 255 -9.98 20.93 -1.78
CA GLY A 255 -9.60 21.42 -0.46
C GLY A 255 -8.20 22.03 -0.40
N TYR A 256 -7.49 22.10 -1.52
CA TYR A 256 -6.12 22.56 -1.64
C TYR A 256 -6.03 23.64 -2.74
N THR A 257 -5.08 24.57 -2.62
CA THR A 257 -4.98 25.68 -3.57
C THR A 257 -3.81 25.48 -4.51
N LEU A 258 -4.07 25.26 -5.80
CA LEU A 258 -3.00 25.21 -6.79
C LEU A 258 -2.36 26.59 -6.99
N ALA A 259 -1.11 26.74 -6.55
CA ALA A 259 -0.40 28.01 -6.56
C ALA A 259 -0.33 28.62 -7.97
N ASP A 260 -0.57 29.94 -8.04
CA ASP A 260 -0.59 30.73 -9.28
C ASP A 260 -1.65 30.31 -10.34
N VAL A 261 -2.54 29.35 -10.03
CA VAL A 261 -3.65 28.92 -10.89
C VAL A 261 -5.00 29.20 -10.24
N GLU A 262 -5.15 28.88 -8.95
CA GLU A 262 -6.40 29.02 -8.19
C GLU A 262 -6.30 30.19 -7.20
N ASP A 263 -7.31 31.06 -7.18
CA ASP A 263 -7.36 32.19 -6.23
C ASP A 263 -7.86 31.75 -4.84
N CYS A 264 -8.56 30.61 -4.77
CA CYS A 264 -9.12 29.99 -3.58
C CYS A 264 -9.46 28.52 -3.86
N ASP A 265 -9.70 27.77 -2.79
CA ASP A 265 -10.35 26.47 -2.78
C ASP A 265 -11.06 26.31 -1.42
N ASP A 266 -12.32 25.87 -1.41
CA ASP A 266 -13.10 25.62 -0.19
C ASP A 266 -13.56 24.17 -0.03
N GLY A 267 -12.95 23.26 -0.79
CA GLY A 267 -13.11 21.83 -0.67
C GLY A 267 -14.44 21.29 -1.16
N ASN A 268 -15.17 22.05 -1.98
CA ASN A 268 -16.38 21.57 -2.63
C ASN A 268 -16.73 22.32 -3.94
N ASP A 269 -17.70 21.79 -4.70
CA ASP A 269 -18.17 22.36 -5.98
C ASP A 269 -19.51 23.14 -5.82
N ILE A 270 -19.68 23.93 -4.76
CA ILE A 270 -20.89 24.72 -4.52
C ILE A 270 -20.57 26.20 -4.69
N ASP A 271 -21.15 26.84 -5.71
CA ASP A 271 -21.06 28.31 -5.83
C ASP A 271 -21.74 29.01 -4.61
N ASP A 272 -21.32 30.24 -4.31
CA ASP A 272 -21.80 31.11 -3.22
C ASP A 272 -21.43 30.70 -1.77
N ASP A 273 -20.50 29.75 -1.52
CA ASP A 273 -20.11 29.34 -0.14
C ASP A 273 -18.64 29.63 0.27
N GLY A 274 -17.82 30.15 -0.65
CA GLY A 274 -16.49 30.69 -0.34
C GLY A 274 -15.64 30.91 -1.58
N CYS A 275 -15.70 29.95 -2.48
CA CYS A 275 -15.00 29.86 -3.74
C CYS A 275 -15.97 29.43 -4.83
N THR A 276 -15.89 30.03 -6.02
CA THR A 276 -16.70 29.53 -7.15
C THR A 276 -16.16 28.18 -7.62
N ASN A 277 -16.95 27.42 -8.38
CA ASN A 277 -16.48 26.22 -9.09
C ASN A 277 -15.43 26.49 -10.21
N ASN A 278 -15.00 27.75 -10.40
CA ASN A 278 -13.88 28.13 -11.27
C ASN A 278 -12.70 28.71 -10.47
N CYS A 279 -12.64 28.44 -9.18
CA CYS A 279 -11.56 28.84 -8.27
C CYS A 279 -11.27 30.33 -8.24
N THR A 280 -12.33 31.11 -8.38
CA THR A 280 -12.32 32.54 -8.14
C THR A 280 -12.96 32.82 -6.78
N SER A 281 -12.29 33.64 -5.98
CA SER A 281 -12.78 33.95 -4.65
C SER A 281 -14.08 34.73 -4.72
N GLU A 282 -15.14 34.15 -4.15
CA GLU A 282 -16.41 34.84 -4.04
C GLU A 282 -16.37 35.88 -2.93
N CYS A 283 -15.65 35.58 -1.83
CA CYS A 283 -15.61 36.36 -0.60
C CYS A 283 -14.25 36.27 0.10
N GLY A 284 -13.19 36.76 -0.55
CA GLY A 284 -11.81 36.75 -0.06
C GLY A 284 -11.24 38.14 0.19
N GLY A 285 -11.89 38.94 1.03
CA GLY A 285 -11.40 40.30 1.35
C GLY A 285 -11.71 41.36 0.26
N SER A 286 -12.67 41.07 -0.61
CA SER A 286 -13.28 42.03 -1.53
C SER A 286 -14.79 41.79 -1.61
N PHE A 287 -15.58 42.85 -1.50
CA PHE A 287 -17.02 42.80 -1.72
C PHE A 287 -17.31 42.54 -3.20
N THR A 288 -18.40 41.82 -3.48
CA THR A 288 -18.92 41.58 -4.81
C THR A 288 -20.41 41.96 -4.89
N GLN A 289 -21.01 41.88 -6.08
CA GLN A 289 -22.47 41.99 -6.24
C GLN A 289 -23.17 40.63 -6.06
N SER A 290 -22.44 39.57 -5.74
CA SER A 290 -22.96 38.23 -5.42
C SER A 290 -23.24 38.12 -3.92
N TRP A 291 -23.86 37.02 -3.50
CA TRP A 291 -24.21 36.77 -2.10
C TRP A 291 -23.02 36.15 -1.37
N CYS A 292 -22.39 36.90 -0.47
CA CYS A 292 -21.26 36.39 0.29
C CYS A 292 -21.63 35.74 1.61
N LEU A 293 -21.30 34.47 1.79
CA LEU A 293 -21.47 33.79 3.07
C LEU A 293 -20.71 34.54 4.18
N GLN A 294 -21.38 34.72 5.31
CA GLN A 294 -20.79 35.21 6.55
C GLN A 294 -20.24 34.02 7.31
N VAL A 295 -18.95 33.76 7.12
CA VAL A 295 -18.24 32.59 7.68
C VAL A 295 -18.51 32.44 9.16
N GLY A 296 -18.84 31.22 9.56
CA GLY A 296 -19.15 30.85 10.94
C GLY A 296 -20.61 31.00 11.33
N THR A 297 -21.43 31.76 10.60
CA THR A 297 -22.91 31.75 10.77
C THR A 297 -23.52 30.47 10.20
N MET A 298 -24.77 30.14 10.56
CA MET A 298 -25.41 28.95 9.99
C MET A 298 -25.56 29.08 8.46
N GLU A 299 -26.16 30.18 7.98
CA GLU A 299 -26.40 30.44 6.55
C GLU A 299 -26.73 31.93 6.29
N GLN A 300 -25.98 32.87 6.86
CA GLN A 300 -26.19 34.29 6.54
C GLN A 300 -25.30 34.75 5.41
N TYR A 301 -25.87 35.47 4.44
CA TYR A 301 -25.11 35.98 3.31
C TYR A 301 -25.26 37.49 3.21
N THR A 302 -24.22 38.20 2.81
CA THR A 302 -24.23 39.64 2.55
C THR A 302 -23.97 39.90 1.08
N ARG A 303 -24.81 40.72 0.43
CA ARG A 303 -24.59 41.22 -0.93
C ARG A 303 -24.53 42.74 -0.93
N CYS A 304 -23.78 43.31 -1.86
CA CYS A 304 -23.74 44.75 -2.09
C CYS A 304 -24.50 45.13 -3.36
N GLU A 305 -25.22 46.25 -3.34
CA GLU A 305 -25.82 46.81 -4.57
C GLU A 305 -24.72 47.26 -5.56
N SER A 306 -23.63 47.81 -5.01
CA SER A 306 -22.42 48.13 -5.77
C SER A 306 -21.20 48.13 -4.84
N VAL A 307 -20.01 48.08 -5.44
CA VAL A 307 -18.74 48.01 -4.72
C VAL A 307 -17.84 49.16 -5.17
N GLN A 308 -17.14 49.77 -4.21
CA GLN A 308 -16.22 50.89 -4.42
C GLN A 308 -14.86 50.61 -3.75
N ASP A 309 -13.93 51.55 -3.93
CA ASP A 309 -12.60 51.53 -3.29
C ASP A 309 -11.78 50.27 -3.56
N GLY A 310 -11.88 49.71 -4.77
CA GLY A 310 -11.11 48.53 -5.16
C GLY A 310 -11.58 47.24 -4.48
N GLY A 311 -12.84 47.17 -4.06
CA GLY A 311 -13.40 45.98 -3.44
C GLY A 311 -13.73 46.15 -1.96
N THR A 312 -13.19 47.16 -1.30
CA THR A 312 -13.26 47.25 0.18
C THR A 312 -14.48 47.98 0.71
N THR A 313 -15.28 48.61 -0.14
CA THR A 313 -16.48 49.35 0.26
C THR A 313 -17.75 48.77 -0.36
N CYS A 314 -18.63 48.24 0.49
CA CYS A 314 -19.95 47.76 0.12
C CYS A 314 -20.96 48.91 0.17
N ILE A 315 -21.65 49.16 -0.93
CA ILE A 315 -22.74 50.15 -1.01
C ILE A 315 -24.08 49.42 -0.89
N ASN A 316 -24.93 49.94 0.01
CA ASN A 316 -26.26 49.43 0.27
C ASN A 316 -26.28 47.91 0.56
N PRO A 317 -25.56 47.44 1.60
CA PRO A 317 -25.50 46.02 1.95
C PRO A 317 -26.89 45.45 2.21
N GLU A 318 -27.15 44.27 1.68
CA GLU A 318 -28.33 43.46 1.94
C GLU A 318 -27.87 42.16 2.58
N VAL A 319 -28.66 41.62 3.51
CA VAL A 319 -28.40 40.33 4.14
C VAL A 319 -29.57 39.40 3.84
N ARG A 320 -29.27 38.13 3.58
CA ARG A 320 -30.25 37.03 3.57
C ARG A 320 -29.90 36.00 4.63
N TYR A 321 -30.88 35.20 5.04
CA TYR A 321 -30.70 34.05 5.91
C TYR A 321 -31.29 32.82 5.21
N GLY A 322 -30.42 31.92 4.76
CA GLY A 322 -30.79 30.87 3.80
C GLY A 322 -31.42 31.50 2.55
N ASP A 323 -32.63 31.06 2.18
CA ASP A 323 -33.38 31.58 1.03
C ASP A 323 -34.15 32.89 1.30
N LEU A 324 -34.15 33.38 2.55
CA LEU A 324 -34.95 34.54 2.94
C LEU A 324 -34.17 35.84 2.73
N GLU A 325 -34.38 36.48 1.58
CA GLU A 325 -33.79 37.79 1.24
C GLU A 325 -34.53 38.98 1.88
N GLY A 326 -33.97 40.20 1.73
CA GLY A 326 -34.61 41.44 2.14
C GLY A 326 -34.21 41.98 3.52
N GLY A 327 -33.17 41.42 4.14
CA GLY A 327 -32.62 41.92 5.39
C GLY A 327 -31.81 43.19 5.20
N ILE A 328 -32.16 44.28 5.88
CA ILE A 328 -31.41 45.55 5.84
C ILE A 328 -30.75 45.83 7.19
N PRO A 329 -29.41 45.77 7.28
CA PRO A 329 -28.67 46.20 8.46
C PRO A 329 -28.97 47.66 8.85
N ARG A 330 -29.22 47.89 10.14
CA ARG A 330 -29.52 49.24 10.68
C ARG A 330 -28.61 49.60 11.82
N GLN A 331 -28.51 50.89 12.12
CA GLN A 331 -27.78 51.39 13.28
C GLN A 331 -28.35 50.81 14.58
N HIS A 332 -27.55 50.02 15.29
CA HIS A 332 -27.89 49.48 16.59
C HIS A 332 -26.65 49.32 17.47
N GLY A 333 -26.83 49.35 18.80
CA GLY A 333 -25.72 49.24 19.76
C GLY A 333 -25.08 47.85 19.83
N GLY A 334 -25.75 46.82 19.30
CA GLY A 334 -25.26 45.44 19.23
C GLY A 334 -24.52 45.09 17.93
N ASN A 335 -24.40 46.03 16.99
CA ASN A 335 -23.70 45.77 15.73
C ASN A 335 -22.19 45.63 15.97
N ASN A 336 -21.60 44.58 15.41
CA ASN A 336 -20.16 44.35 15.42
C ASN A 336 -19.62 44.37 14.00
N TYR A 337 -19.34 45.57 13.48
CA TYR A 337 -18.84 45.75 12.11
C TYR A 337 -17.49 45.09 11.86
N ALA A 338 -16.64 44.99 12.89
CA ALA A 338 -15.34 44.33 12.77
C ALA A 338 -15.53 42.83 12.52
N LEU A 339 -16.39 42.18 13.30
CA LEU A 339 -16.69 40.77 13.11
C LEU A 339 -17.45 40.53 11.80
N TRP A 340 -18.37 41.41 11.41
CA TRP A 340 -19.04 41.30 10.12
C TRP A 340 -18.07 41.36 8.93
N CYS A 341 -17.11 42.30 8.95
CA CYS A 341 -16.05 42.33 7.94
C CYS A 341 -15.23 41.03 7.94
N GLN A 342 -14.85 40.53 9.12
CA GLN A 342 -14.10 39.27 9.24
C GLN A 342 -14.87 38.06 8.73
N GLN A 343 -16.18 38.00 8.98
CA GLN A 343 -17.05 36.96 8.44
C GLN A 343 -17.14 36.99 6.90
N LEU A 344 -16.82 38.13 6.28
CA LEU A 344 -16.77 38.29 4.81
C LEU A 344 -15.33 38.20 4.26
N GLY A 345 -14.39 37.67 5.05
CA GLY A 345 -13.01 37.44 4.62
C GLY A 345 -12.06 38.63 4.75
N PHE A 346 -12.48 39.76 5.33
CA PHE A 346 -11.62 40.94 5.52
C PHE A 346 -10.81 40.86 6.82
N SER A 347 -9.60 41.44 6.84
CA SER A 347 -8.76 41.48 8.05
C SER A 347 -9.39 42.26 9.22
N GLY A 348 -10.29 43.20 8.90
CA GLY A 348 -11.07 43.92 9.90
C GLY A 348 -11.95 45.04 9.34
N TYR A 349 -12.32 45.98 10.19
CA TYR A 349 -13.19 47.11 9.85
C TYR A 349 -12.42 48.44 9.86
N SER A 350 -12.56 49.22 8.79
CA SER A 350 -11.82 50.48 8.60
C SER A 350 -12.33 51.64 9.48
N GLY A 351 -13.48 51.48 10.15
CA GLY A 351 -14.11 52.56 10.91
C GLY A 351 -15.16 53.36 10.15
N ASN A 352 -15.37 53.10 8.84
CA ASN A 352 -16.29 53.87 8.01
C ASN A 352 -17.59 53.09 7.76
N VAL A 353 -18.67 53.56 8.40
CA VAL A 353 -20.05 53.13 8.13
C VAL A 353 -20.92 54.37 7.94
N SER A 354 -21.73 54.37 6.89
CA SER A 354 -22.67 55.46 6.60
C SER A 354 -24.10 54.99 6.83
N PHE A 355 -24.94 55.91 7.29
CA PHE A 355 -26.36 55.68 7.50
C PHE A 355 -27.19 56.65 6.68
N GLY A 356 -28.33 56.20 6.19
CA GLY A 356 -29.21 57.06 5.41
C GLY A 356 -30.50 56.37 4.98
N PRO A 357 -31.39 57.10 4.29
CA PRO A 357 -32.61 56.54 3.77
C PRO A 357 -32.31 55.55 2.64
N ARG A 358 -33.03 54.43 2.63
CA ARG A 358 -33.02 53.44 1.54
C ARG A 358 -34.44 53.24 1.02
N ASP A 359 -34.57 52.89 -0.27
CA ASP A 359 -35.86 52.44 -0.82
C ASP A 359 -36.27 51.19 -0.05
N CYS A 360 -37.53 51.11 0.41
CA CYS A 360 -38.06 49.99 1.20
C CYS A 360 -39.33 49.30 0.70
N THR A 361 -39.57 49.34 -0.61
CA THR A 361 -40.83 48.96 -1.25
C THR A 361 -41.14 47.45 -1.43
N ALA A 362 -40.24 46.51 -1.12
CA ALA A 362 -40.50 45.05 -1.13
C ALA A 362 -39.58 44.37 -0.12
N PRO A 363 -40.05 43.37 0.65
CA PRO A 363 -39.82 43.23 2.10
C PRO A 363 -38.40 43.63 2.54
N LYS A 364 -38.32 44.64 3.43
CA LYS A 364 -37.06 45.26 3.87
C LYS A 364 -36.99 45.26 5.38
N GLY A 365 -36.85 44.06 5.93
CA GLY A 365 -36.85 43.86 7.36
C GLY A 365 -35.65 44.53 7.99
N GLY A 366 -35.86 45.32 9.03
CA GLY A 366 -34.75 45.88 9.79
C GLY A 366 -33.96 44.76 10.46
N LEU A 367 -32.64 44.83 10.38
CA LEU A 367 -31.74 43.92 11.09
C LEU A 367 -30.93 44.66 12.14
N PHE A 368 -30.61 43.96 13.22
CA PHE A 368 -29.64 44.38 14.22
C PHE A 368 -28.67 43.25 14.54
N GLY A 369 -27.44 43.59 14.90
CA GLY A 369 -26.46 42.60 15.36
C GLY A 369 -26.80 42.10 16.76
N CYS A 370 -26.80 40.78 16.95
CA CYS A 370 -27.08 40.15 18.24
C CYS A 370 -26.19 38.92 18.48
N THR A 371 -26.21 38.40 19.70
CA THR A 371 -25.55 37.13 20.08
C THR A 371 -26.55 36.37 20.96
N GLY A 372 -27.10 35.26 20.46
CA GLY A 372 -28.27 34.56 21.01
C GLY A 372 -29.41 34.50 19.98
N TYR A 373 -30.60 34.04 20.41
CA TYR A 373 -31.78 33.81 19.54
C TYR A 373 -31.62 32.60 18.61
N ASP A 374 -31.39 32.81 17.31
CA ASP A 374 -31.22 31.74 16.33
C ASP A 374 -29.86 31.05 16.51
N GLU A 375 -28.81 31.81 16.84
CA GLU A 375 -27.44 31.30 17.00
C GLU A 375 -26.73 31.86 18.24
N ASN A 376 -25.76 31.11 18.78
CA ASN A 376 -24.98 31.54 19.95
C ASN A 376 -23.73 32.37 19.59
N ILE A 377 -23.57 32.71 18.32
CA ILE A 377 -22.49 33.55 17.79
C ILE A 377 -23.06 34.89 17.32
N TRP A 378 -22.21 35.84 16.97
CA TRP A 378 -22.69 37.12 16.44
C TRP A 378 -23.18 36.96 15.00
N HIS A 379 -24.39 37.43 14.74
CA HIS A 379 -25.06 37.37 13.44
C HIS A 379 -26.11 38.48 13.34
N TRP A 380 -26.73 38.65 12.16
CA TRP A 380 -27.84 39.60 11.98
C TRP A 380 -29.18 38.97 12.37
N CYS A 381 -29.96 39.72 13.13
CA CYS A 381 -31.19 39.24 13.76
C CYS A 381 -32.37 40.15 13.39
N ASP A 382 -33.59 39.61 13.35
CA ASP A 382 -34.80 40.40 13.08
C ASP A 382 -34.98 41.49 14.14
N TRP A 383 -35.08 42.76 13.74
CA TRP A 383 -35.34 43.90 14.60
C TRP A 383 -36.53 43.73 15.55
N GLN A 384 -37.56 42.97 15.16
CA GLN A 384 -38.77 42.85 15.97
C GLN A 384 -38.59 41.97 17.20
N ASP A 385 -38.00 40.79 17.04
CA ASP A 385 -37.95 39.77 18.10
C ASP A 385 -36.64 38.97 18.16
N GLY A 386 -35.72 39.20 17.22
CA GLY A 386 -34.43 38.54 17.12
C GLY A 386 -34.43 37.21 16.39
N TYR A 387 -35.58 36.67 15.97
CA TYR A 387 -35.68 35.37 15.28
C TYR A 387 -35.99 35.56 13.80
N TRP A 388 -35.06 35.16 12.94
CA TRP A 388 -35.17 35.29 11.49
C TRP A 388 -34.99 33.95 10.76
N HIS A 389 -34.27 32.99 11.33
CA HIS A 389 -34.07 31.68 10.70
C HIS A 389 -35.42 30.99 10.43
N ASN A 390 -35.68 30.63 9.17
CA ASN A 390 -36.93 30.03 8.69
C ASN A 390 -38.21 30.87 8.93
N GLN A 391 -38.11 32.19 9.13
CA GLN A 391 -39.26 33.07 9.35
C GLN A 391 -39.13 34.40 8.60
N SER A 392 -40.24 34.98 8.14
CA SER A 392 -40.20 36.30 7.48
C SER A 392 -39.94 37.42 8.49
N LEU A 393 -39.15 38.41 8.08
CA LEU A 393 -38.84 39.58 8.91
C LEU A 393 -40.11 40.36 9.29
N GLY A 394 -40.30 40.58 10.59
CA GLY A 394 -41.50 41.20 11.16
C GLY A 394 -41.57 42.71 10.99
N TYR A 395 -40.43 43.41 11.03
CA TYR A 395 -40.38 44.87 10.98
C TYR A 395 -40.28 45.44 9.56
N GLN A 396 -41.38 45.94 9.00
CA GLN A 396 -41.48 46.44 7.61
C GLN A 396 -41.19 47.95 7.45
N GLY A 397 -40.48 48.59 8.38
CA GLY A 397 -40.25 50.04 8.38
C GLY A 397 -38.83 50.43 7.97
N CYS A 398 -38.69 51.50 7.17
CA CYS A 398 -37.40 52.16 6.95
C CYS A 398 -37.42 53.58 7.46
N ASN A 399 -36.36 53.94 8.18
CA ASN A 399 -36.13 55.28 8.70
C ASN A 399 -34.97 55.89 7.91
N SER A 400 -34.13 56.69 8.57
CA SER A 400 -32.88 57.21 8.00
C SER A 400 -31.68 56.65 8.78
N THR A 401 -31.77 55.38 9.19
CA THR A 401 -30.81 54.71 10.08
C THR A 401 -30.27 53.41 9.48
N GLU A 402 -30.63 53.11 8.24
CA GLU A 402 -30.20 51.95 7.48
C GLU A 402 -28.75 52.16 7.05
N ILE A 403 -27.96 51.09 7.06
CA ILE A 403 -26.58 51.14 6.59
C ILE A 403 -26.61 51.32 5.07
N THR A 404 -26.00 52.40 4.59
CA THR A 404 -25.88 52.75 3.17
C THR A 404 -24.49 52.48 2.63
N SER A 405 -23.48 52.42 3.50
CA SER A 405 -22.17 51.91 3.13
C SER A 405 -21.42 51.35 4.33
N ILE A 406 -20.56 50.37 4.08
CA ILE A 406 -19.55 49.91 5.03
C ILE A 406 -18.24 49.69 4.28
N THR A 407 -17.13 50.10 4.89
CA THR A 407 -15.79 49.86 4.37
C THR A 407 -15.00 48.97 5.31
N CYS A 408 -14.50 47.85 4.80
CA CYS A 408 -13.65 46.91 5.52
C CYS A 408 -12.17 47.16 5.21
N THR A 409 -11.28 46.59 6.01
CA THR A 409 -9.84 46.60 5.79
C THR A 409 -9.50 45.36 4.98
N PRO A 410 -8.79 45.48 3.84
CA PRO A 410 -8.36 44.32 3.06
C PRO A 410 -7.53 43.35 3.89
#